data_AF-A0A5N5KGP3-F1
#
_entry.id   AF-A0A5N5KGP3-F1
#
_cell.length_a   1.000
_cell.length_b   1.000
_cell.length_c   1.000
_cell.angle_alpha   90.00
_cell.angle_beta   90.00
_cell.angle_gamma   90.00
#
_symmetry.space_group_name_H-M   'P 1'
#
loop_
_entity.id
_entity.type
_entity.pdbx_description
1 polymer ?
#
loop_
_entity_poly.entity_id
_entity_poly.type
_entity_poly.pdbx_seq_one_letter_code
_entity_poly.pdbx_strand_id
1 'polypeptide(L)'
;MHDGVVEEQTFEGTSNLRTELNKEAAASSFFEKDFQEMQEMLQQLKLEKEKTEVLLKEKDEMLKAKDDEIEMKGKEQEKMKTELKKLQKLKEFKPTMTLPFIQVLNEKEQDKKRKKGDNEIKRPCPPYSLWCKDQWNEVKKENPSAEFKDISHILGAKWKTITAEEKKPYEEKYQVEKEAYLKLMTKEKRETEAIKFFDEESQAEATLLLCDNMSKISMTRNPD
;
A
#
# COMPACT_ATOMS: atom_id res chain seq x y z
N MET A 1 102.26 -9.99 58.02
CA MET A 1 102.55 -9.29 56.75
C MET A 1 101.54 -9.89 55.77
N HIS A 2 100.51 -9.24 55.25
CA HIS A 2 100.30 -7.87 54.75
C HIS A 2 98.76 -7.64 54.83
N ASP A 3 98.23 -6.58 55.43
CA ASP A 3 97.98 -5.22 54.90
C ASP A 3 96.91 -5.12 53.78
N GLY A 4 95.96 -4.17 53.97
CA GLY A 4 95.02 -3.63 52.98
C GLY A 4 93.79 -4.50 52.67
N VAL A 5 92.59 -3.99 52.35
CA VAL A 5 92.19 -2.69 51.81
C VAL A 5 90.70 -2.47 52.17
N VAL A 6 90.37 -1.24 52.56
CA VAL A 6 88.99 -0.74 52.64
C VAL A 6 88.49 -0.52 51.21
N GLU A 7 87.42 -1.19 50.81
CA GLU A 7 86.64 -0.77 49.64
C GLU A 7 85.15 -0.78 49.98
N GLU A 8 84.70 0.40 50.38
CA GLU A 8 83.31 0.82 50.34
C GLU A 8 82.93 0.94 48.86
N GLN A 9 82.22 -0.05 48.33
CA GLN A 9 81.63 0.02 46.99
C GLN A 9 80.10 0.00 47.08
N THR A 10 79.56 0.99 46.38
CA THR A 10 78.21 1.55 46.40
C THR A 10 77.15 0.65 45.77
N PHE A 11 76.01 0.56 46.46
CA PHE A 11 74.63 0.68 45.95
C PHE A 11 74.37 0.41 44.45
N GLU A 12 74.32 -0.85 44.02
CA GLU A 12 73.73 -1.25 42.71
C GLU A 12 72.61 -2.32 42.82
N GLY A 13 72.37 -2.87 44.01
CA GLY A 13 71.37 -3.94 44.21
C GLY A 13 69.90 -3.50 44.25
N THR A 14 69.61 -2.22 44.46
CA THR A 14 68.25 -1.71 44.66
C THR A 14 67.54 -1.28 43.37
N SER A 15 68.28 -1.00 42.30
CA SER A 15 67.71 -0.57 41.01
C SER A 15 67.09 -1.73 40.24
N ASN A 16 67.75 -2.90 40.22
CA ASN A 16 67.33 -4.09 39.47
C ASN A 16 66.06 -4.74 40.05
N LEU A 17 65.95 -4.83 41.38
CA LEU A 17 64.74 -5.29 42.09
C LEU A 17 63.54 -4.37 41.86
N ARG A 18 63.76 -3.05 41.76
CA ARG A 18 62.68 -2.08 41.50
C ARG A 18 62.15 -2.18 40.07
N THR A 19 63.01 -2.47 39.09
CA THR A 19 62.60 -2.70 37.70
C THR A 19 61.85 -4.03 37.51
N GLU A 20 62.25 -5.10 38.20
CA GLU A 20 61.54 -6.39 38.16
C GLU A 20 60.18 -6.30 38.87
N LEU A 21 60.10 -5.69 40.05
CA LEU A 21 58.83 -5.44 40.75
C LEU A 21 57.89 -4.52 39.96
N ASN A 22 58.41 -3.51 39.25
CA ASN A 22 57.61 -2.66 38.37
C ASN A 22 57.13 -3.41 37.11
N LYS A 23 57.91 -4.37 36.57
CA LYS A 23 57.48 -5.21 35.44
C LYS A 23 56.41 -6.21 35.87
N GLU A 24 56.55 -6.86 37.02
CA GLU A 24 55.52 -7.74 37.57
C GLU A 24 54.25 -6.96 37.92
N ALA A 25 54.35 -5.79 38.57
CA ALA A 25 53.19 -4.95 38.85
C ALA A 25 52.53 -4.43 37.57
N ALA A 26 53.30 -4.09 36.53
CA ALA A 26 52.77 -3.70 35.23
C ALA A 26 52.12 -4.88 34.48
N ALA A 27 52.68 -6.08 34.57
CA ALA A 27 52.13 -7.29 33.96
C ALA A 27 50.85 -7.76 34.67
N SER A 28 50.82 -7.72 36.01
CA SER A 28 49.61 -7.97 36.80
C SER A 28 48.55 -6.92 36.52
N SER A 29 48.92 -5.64 36.44
CA SER A 29 47.97 -4.57 36.06
C SER A 29 47.47 -4.69 34.63
N PHE A 30 48.26 -5.21 33.70
CA PHE A 30 47.86 -5.45 32.32
C PHE A 30 46.90 -6.64 32.23
N PHE A 31 47.19 -7.74 32.93
CA PHE A 31 46.29 -8.90 33.00
C PHE A 31 44.95 -8.57 33.68
N GLU A 32 44.96 -7.75 34.73
CA GLU A 32 43.75 -7.26 35.40
C GLU A 32 42.89 -6.41 34.43
N LYS A 33 43.53 -5.57 33.60
CA LYS A 33 42.85 -4.79 32.55
C LYS A 33 42.30 -5.69 31.45
N ASP A 34 43.08 -6.64 30.94
CA ASP A 34 42.61 -7.60 29.93
C ASP A 34 41.44 -8.45 30.45
N PHE A 35 41.46 -8.85 31.73
CA PHE A 35 40.37 -9.57 32.37
C PHE A 35 39.11 -8.69 32.50
N GLN A 36 39.28 -7.43 32.91
CA GLN A 36 38.20 -6.45 32.99
C GLN A 36 37.59 -6.15 31.62
N GLU A 37 38.42 -5.96 30.59
CA GLU A 37 38.00 -5.76 29.20
C GLU A 37 37.25 -6.98 28.65
N MET A 38 37.72 -8.20 28.97
CA MET A 38 37.02 -9.44 28.59
C MET A 38 35.66 -9.55 29.27
N GLN A 39 35.55 -9.15 30.54
CA GLN A 39 34.29 -9.14 31.27
C GLN A 39 33.29 -8.12 30.67
N GLU A 40 33.78 -6.95 30.29
CA GLU A 40 33.00 -5.90 29.61
C GLU A 40 32.54 -6.35 28.23
N MET A 41 33.41 -6.98 27.44
CA MET A 41 33.05 -7.56 26.14
C MET A 41 31.94 -8.60 26.27
N LEU A 42 32.00 -9.45 27.31
CA LEU A 42 30.99 -10.48 27.55
C LEU A 42 29.65 -9.90 28.00
N GLN A 43 29.67 -8.79 28.77
CA GLN A 43 28.46 -8.02 29.07
C GLN A 43 27.88 -7.35 27.83
N GLN A 44 28.72 -6.79 26.96
CA GLN A 44 28.30 -6.16 25.72
C GLN A 44 27.68 -7.16 24.75
N LEU A 45 28.26 -8.36 24.60
CA LEU A 45 27.69 -9.45 23.82
C LEU A 45 26.34 -9.92 24.37
N LYS A 46 26.16 -9.95 25.70
CA LYS A 46 24.85 -10.27 26.31
C LYS A 46 23.80 -9.22 25.97
N LEU A 47 24.14 -7.94 26.08
CA LEU A 47 23.24 -6.83 25.74
C LEU A 47 22.90 -6.81 24.25
N GLU A 48 23.85 -7.10 23.38
CA GLU A 48 23.63 -7.17 21.94
C GLU A 48 22.73 -8.37 21.57
N LYS A 49 22.96 -9.53 22.19
CA LYS A 49 22.07 -10.69 22.07
C LYS A 49 20.65 -10.37 22.51
N GLU A 50 20.47 -9.71 23.65
CA GLU A 50 19.15 -9.31 24.15
C GLU A 50 18.45 -8.32 23.21
N LYS A 51 19.17 -7.31 22.70
CA LYS A 51 18.64 -6.35 21.71
C LYS A 51 18.17 -7.05 20.42
N THR A 52 18.95 -8.01 19.93
CA THR A 52 18.59 -8.77 18.72
C THR A 52 17.41 -9.72 18.96
N GLU A 53 17.31 -10.31 20.14
CA GLU A 53 16.17 -11.14 20.55
C GLU A 53 14.87 -10.32 20.65
N VAL A 54 14.93 -9.12 21.22
CA VAL A 54 13.79 -8.19 21.29
C VAL A 54 13.35 -7.76 19.89
N LEU A 55 14.28 -7.40 19.01
CA LEU A 55 13.97 -7.04 17.62
C LEU A 55 13.37 -8.21 16.82
N LEU A 56 13.82 -9.44 17.08
CA LEU A 56 13.26 -10.63 16.45
C LEU A 56 11.82 -10.85 16.91
N LYS A 57 11.57 -10.76 18.22
CA LYS A 57 10.23 -10.89 18.79
C LYS A 57 9.27 -9.81 18.28
N GLU A 58 9.71 -8.56 18.16
CA GLU A 58 8.90 -7.48 17.60
C GLU A 58 8.57 -7.72 16.12
N LYS A 59 9.50 -8.28 15.34
CA LYS A 59 9.24 -8.66 13.95
C LYS A 59 8.26 -9.82 13.82
N ASP A 60 8.35 -10.83 14.68
CA ASP A 60 7.40 -11.94 14.70
C ASP A 60 5.98 -11.47 15.08
N GLU A 61 5.87 -10.54 16.04
CA GLU A 61 4.60 -9.90 16.41
C GLU A 61 4.03 -9.07 15.25
N MET A 62 4.88 -8.33 14.52
CA MET A 62 4.48 -7.59 13.32
C MET A 62 4.00 -8.52 12.20
N LEU A 63 4.65 -9.66 12.02
CA LEU A 63 4.32 -10.65 10.99
C LEU A 63 2.97 -11.30 11.29
N LYS A 64 2.73 -11.65 12.56
CA LYS A 64 1.44 -12.16 13.01
C LYS A 64 0.30 -11.15 12.80
N ALA A 65 0.52 -9.87 13.12
CA ALA A 65 -0.48 -8.83 12.88
C ALA A 65 -0.79 -8.62 11.39
N LYS A 66 0.21 -8.78 10.51
CA LYS A 66 0.03 -8.73 9.06
C LYS A 66 -0.78 -9.92 8.54
N ASP A 67 -0.54 -11.12 9.06
CA ASP A 67 -1.29 -12.33 8.71
C ASP A 67 -2.77 -12.19 9.11
N ASP A 68 -3.07 -11.68 10.30
CA ASP A 68 -4.45 -11.40 10.76
C ASP A 68 -5.15 -10.36 9.87
N GLU A 69 -4.41 -9.32 9.42
CA GLU A 69 -4.93 -8.29 8.49
C GLU A 69 -5.25 -8.89 7.11
N ILE A 70 -4.43 -9.83 6.63
CA ILE A 70 -4.64 -10.55 5.37
C ILE A 70 -5.89 -11.45 5.48
N GLU A 71 -6.05 -12.18 6.59
CA GLU A 71 -7.22 -13.05 6.82
C GLU A 71 -8.53 -12.24 6.81
N MET A 72 -8.54 -11.09 7.49
CA MET A 72 -9.69 -10.19 7.51
C MET A 72 -10.03 -9.62 6.13
N LYS A 73 -9.03 -9.24 5.35
CA LYS A 73 -9.22 -8.79 3.95
C LYS A 73 -9.75 -9.91 3.06
N GLY A 74 -9.31 -11.16 3.26
CA GLY A 74 -9.82 -12.32 2.55
C GLY A 74 -11.32 -12.53 2.76
N LYS A 75 -11.77 -12.45 4.03
CA LYS A 75 -13.20 -12.54 4.39
C LYS A 75 -14.03 -11.42 3.78
N GLU A 76 -13.50 -10.19 3.74
CA GLU A 76 -14.18 -9.06 3.10
C GLU A 76 -14.28 -9.23 1.58
N GLN A 77 -13.21 -9.72 0.94
CA GLN A 77 -13.20 -9.97 -0.50
C GLN A 77 -14.17 -11.11 -0.88
N GLU A 78 -14.29 -12.14 -0.05
CA GLU A 78 -15.28 -13.21 -0.24
C GLU A 78 -16.72 -12.66 -0.15
N LYS A 79 -17.03 -11.83 0.87
CA LYS A 79 -18.33 -11.16 0.98
C LYS A 79 -18.66 -10.34 -0.26
N MET A 80 -17.71 -9.52 -0.74
CA MET A 80 -17.88 -8.73 -1.97
C MET A 80 -18.15 -9.62 -3.19
N LYS A 81 -17.44 -10.75 -3.33
CA LYS A 81 -17.68 -11.74 -4.40
C LYS A 81 -19.09 -12.33 -4.32
N THR A 82 -19.59 -12.63 -3.12
CA THR A 82 -20.95 -13.15 -2.96
C THR A 82 -22.03 -12.12 -3.30
N GLU A 83 -21.82 -10.84 -2.99
CA GLU A 83 -22.74 -9.76 -3.32
C GLU A 83 -22.80 -9.49 -4.83
N LEU A 84 -21.65 -9.47 -5.52
CA LEU A 84 -21.61 -9.36 -6.98
C LEU A 84 -22.36 -10.49 -7.67
N LYS A 85 -22.19 -11.74 -7.19
CA LYS A 85 -22.89 -12.91 -7.72
C LYS A 85 -24.41 -12.82 -7.52
N LYS A 86 -24.88 -12.21 -6.41
CA LYS A 86 -26.32 -11.95 -6.18
C LYS A 86 -26.86 -10.90 -7.16
N LEU A 87 -26.11 -9.81 -7.39
CA LEU A 87 -26.52 -8.74 -8.32
C LEU A 87 -26.57 -9.21 -9.78
N GLN A 88 -25.63 -10.07 -10.19
CA GLN A 88 -25.64 -10.66 -11.53
C GLN A 88 -26.91 -11.49 -11.76
N LYS A 89 -27.27 -12.36 -10.81
CA LYS A 89 -28.49 -13.17 -10.88
C LYS A 89 -29.76 -12.33 -10.95
N LEU A 90 -29.78 -11.16 -10.29
CA LEU A 90 -30.91 -10.24 -10.33
C LEU A 90 -31.03 -9.54 -11.69
N LYS A 91 -29.90 -9.25 -12.35
CA LYS A 91 -29.85 -8.66 -13.69
C LYS A 91 -30.25 -9.64 -14.79
N GLU A 92 -30.04 -10.94 -14.58
CA GLU A 92 -30.41 -12.02 -15.50
C GLU A 92 -31.90 -12.40 -15.42
N PHE A 93 -32.62 -11.99 -14.37
CA PHE A 93 -34.06 -12.20 -14.26
C PHE A 93 -34.85 -11.19 -15.11
N LYS A 94 -35.04 -11.50 -16.40
CA LYS A 94 -35.94 -10.77 -17.30
C LYS A 94 -37.24 -11.57 -17.51
N PRO A 95 -38.34 -11.25 -16.81
CA PRO A 95 -39.64 -11.79 -17.20
C PRO A 95 -40.07 -11.12 -18.52
N THR A 96 -40.00 -11.87 -19.61
CA THR A 96 -40.46 -11.46 -20.94
C THR A 96 -41.96 -11.14 -20.89
N MET A 97 -42.31 -9.86 -21.04
CA MET A 97 -43.60 -9.45 -21.58
C MET A 97 -43.36 -8.37 -22.64
N THR A 98 -43.36 -8.80 -23.90
CA THR A 98 -43.26 -7.95 -25.09
C THR A 98 -44.60 -7.26 -25.38
N LEU A 99 -44.56 -5.94 -25.61
CA LEU A 99 -45.62 -5.14 -26.22
C LEU A 99 -44.97 -4.14 -27.21
N PRO A 100 -45.40 -4.06 -28.48
CA PRO A 100 -44.73 -3.28 -29.50
C PRO A 100 -45.36 -1.88 -29.70
N PHE A 101 -44.50 -0.97 -30.18
CA PHE A 101 -44.82 0.21 -31.01
C PHE A 101 -45.13 1.55 -30.29
N ILE A 102 -44.48 2.59 -30.85
CA ILE A 102 -44.66 4.05 -30.73
C ILE A 102 -43.64 4.82 -29.87
N GLN A 103 -43.03 5.82 -30.54
CA GLN A 103 -42.12 6.89 -30.09
C GLN A 103 -40.61 6.65 -30.20
N VAL A 104 -40.27 6.28 -31.43
CA VAL A 104 -39.08 6.68 -32.19
C VAL A 104 -38.75 8.18 -32.02
N LEU A 105 -37.45 8.47 -31.83
CA LEU A 105 -36.74 9.77 -31.93
C LEU A 105 -36.46 10.60 -30.66
N ASN A 106 -35.99 9.99 -29.56
CA ASN A 106 -35.08 10.75 -28.64
C ASN A 106 -34.08 9.93 -27.81
N GLU A 107 -33.87 8.65 -28.14
CA GLU A 107 -33.10 7.72 -27.28
C GLU A 107 -31.64 7.49 -27.74
N LYS A 108 -31.25 7.97 -28.93
CA LYS A 108 -29.92 7.66 -29.51
C LYS A 108 -28.73 8.32 -28.77
N GLU A 109 -28.97 9.33 -27.95
CA GLU A 109 -27.94 9.96 -27.11
C GLU A 109 -27.88 9.33 -25.70
N GLN A 110 -29.00 8.83 -25.16
CA GLN A 110 -29.01 8.21 -23.83
C GLN A 110 -28.61 6.73 -23.85
N ASP A 111 -28.89 5.99 -24.92
CA ASP A 111 -28.63 4.54 -24.98
C ASP A 111 -27.13 4.22 -25.21
N LYS A 112 -26.36 5.15 -25.78
CA LYS A 112 -24.88 5.04 -25.82
C LYS A 112 -24.24 5.16 -24.44
N LYS A 113 -24.89 5.84 -23.50
CA LYS A 113 -24.43 5.98 -22.11
C LYS A 113 -24.83 4.80 -21.23
N ARG A 114 -25.85 4.03 -21.62
CA ARG A 114 -26.34 2.86 -20.87
C ARG A 114 -25.74 1.52 -21.32
N LYS A 115 -25.16 1.47 -22.53
CA LYS A 115 -24.54 0.24 -23.09
C LYS A 115 -23.03 0.10 -22.87
N LYS A 116 -22.36 1.12 -22.34
CA LYS A 116 -20.93 1.06 -22.02
C LYS A 116 -20.74 1.11 -20.50
N GLY A 117 -20.75 -0.06 -19.88
CA GLY A 117 -20.24 -0.32 -18.53
C GLY A 117 -20.74 0.60 -17.42
N ASP A 118 -21.80 0.18 -16.74
CA ASP A 118 -22.17 0.59 -15.38
C ASP A 118 -21.12 0.14 -14.33
N ASN A 119 -19.83 0.18 -14.69
CA ASN A 119 -18.68 -0.07 -13.83
C ASN A 119 -17.64 1.05 -13.96
N GLU A 120 -17.73 1.93 -14.97
CA GLU A 120 -16.75 3.02 -15.07
C GLU A 120 -17.02 4.05 -13.97
N ILE A 121 -16.11 4.13 -13.00
CA ILE A 121 -16.18 5.13 -11.95
C ILE A 121 -16.27 6.51 -12.62
N LYS A 122 -17.33 7.25 -12.29
CA LYS A 122 -17.60 8.57 -12.87
C LYS A 122 -16.61 9.59 -12.33
N ARG A 123 -16.00 10.35 -13.22
CA ARG A 123 -15.05 11.42 -12.85
C ARG A 123 -15.77 12.51 -12.04
N PRO A 124 -15.10 13.10 -11.04
CA PRO A 124 -15.64 14.19 -10.24
C PRO A 124 -15.97 15.39 -11.14
N CYS A 125 -17.06 16.11 -10.83
CA CYS A 125 -17.46 17.27 -11.61
C CYS A 125 -16.62 18.49 -11.22
N PRO A 126 -16.02 19.24 -12.18
CA PRO A 126 -15.25 20.43 -11.87
C PRO A 126 -16.06 21.48 -11.09
N PRO A 127 -15.42 22.32 -10.25
CA PRO A 127 -16.10 23.32 -9.41
C PRO A 127 -17.01 24.26 -10.22
N TYR A 128 -16.52 24.73 -11.38
CA TYR A 128 -17.29 25.58 -12.29
C TYR A 128 -18.57 24.88 -12.79
N SER A 129 -18.51 23.59 -13.08
CA SER A 129 -19.68 22.84 -13.57
C SER A 129 -20.75 22.64 -12.49
N LEU A 130 -20.33 22.47 -11.23
CA LEU A 130 -21.26 22.40 -10.09
C LEU A 130 -21.93 23.76 -9.88
N TRP A 131 -21.14 24.83 -9.82
CA TRP A 131 -21.63 26.19 -9.66
C TRP A 131 -22.56 26.62 -10.82
N CYS A 132 -22.20 26.30 -12.07
CA CYS A 132 -23.04 26.57 -13.22
C CYS A 132 -24.41 25.90 -13.11
N LYS A 133 -24.51 24.67 -12.60
CA LYS A 133 -25.81 23.98 -12.44
C LYS A 133 -26.72 24.71 -11.44
N ASP A 134 -26.15 25.16 -10.33
CA ASP A 134 -26.91 25.88 -9.31
C ASP A 134 -27.40 27.22 -9.85
N GLN A 135 -26.51 27.97 -10.50
CA GLN A 135 -26.80 29.31 -11.03
C GLN A 135 -27.59 29.30 -12.34
N TRP A 136 -27.61 28.19 -13.07
CA TRP A 136 -28.32 28.07 -14.34
C TRP A 136 -29.80 28.41 -14.20
N ASN A 137 -30.44 27.84 -13.18
CA ASN A 137 -31.87 28.04 -12.93
C ASN A 137 -32.17 29.47 -12.49
N GLU A 138 -31.22 30.11 -11.81
CA GLU A 138 -31.35 31.48 -11.32
C GLU A 138 -31.28 32.47 -12.50
N VAL A 139 -30.24 32.35 -13.35
CA VAL A 139 -30.08 33.18 -14.55
C VAL A 139 -31.22 32.95 -15.55
N LYS A 140 -31.72 31.71 -15.68
CA LYS A 140 -32.86 31.39 -16.55
C LYS A 140 -34.17 31.98 -16.03
N LYS A 141 -34.36 32.07 -14.71
CA LYS A 141 -35.54 32.73 -14.11
C LYS A 141 -35.50 34.23 -14.32
N GLU A 142 -34.33 34.84 -14.20
CA GLU A 142 -34.14 36.27 -14.47
C GLU A 142 -34.26 36.61 -15.96
N ASN A 143 -33.85 35.67 -16.84
CA ASN A 143 -33.84 35.85 -18.29
C ASN A 143 -34.60 34.71 -18.98
N PRO A 144 -35.94 34.64 -18.85
CA PRO A 144 -36.74 33.53 -19.40
C PRO A 144 -36.76 33.50 -20.94
N SER A 145 -36.48 34.64 -21.60
CA SER A 145 -36.34 34.72 -23.07
C SER A 145 -34.91 34.49 -23.58
N ALA A 146 -33.91 34.38 -22.70
CA ALA A 146 -32.52 34.19 -23.12
C ALA A 146 -32.27 32.75 -23.56
N GLU A 147 -31.51 32.59 -24.64
CA GLU A 147 -31.15 31.27 -25.15
C GLU A 147 -30.03 30.63 -24.30
N PHE A 148 -29.85 29.31 -24.43
CA PHE A 148 -28.80 28.56 -23.73
C PHE A 148 -27.40 29.20 -23.89
N LYS A 149 -27.12 29.76 -25.07
CA LYS A 149 -25.84 30.40 -25.39
C LYS A 149 -25.62 31.68 -24.59
N ASP A 150 -26.66 32.49 -24.43
CA ASP A 150 -26.59 33.76 -23.69
C ASP A 150 -26.45 33.49 -22.19
N ILE A 151 -27.22 32.54 -21.66
CA ILE A 151 -27.13 32.10 -20.26
C ILE A 151 -25.71 31.57 -19.96
N SER A 152 -25.14 30.77 -20.86
CA SER A 152 -23.76 30.27 -20.73
C SER A 152 -22.73 31.41 -20.70
N HIS A 153 -22.94 32.45 -21.52
CA HIS A 153 -22.07 33.62 -21.55
C HIS A 153 -22.14 34.43 -20.25
N ILE A 154 -23.35 34.64 -19.72
CA ILE A 154 -23.60 35.34 -18.45
C ILE A 154 -22.95 34.59 -17.29
N LEU A 155 -23.14 33.27 -17.21
CA LEU A 155 -22.51 32.43 -16.18
C LEU A 155 -20.99 32.46 -16.26
N GLY A 156 -20.41 32.39 -17.46
CA GLY A 156 -18.96 32.50 -17.66
C GLY A 156 -18.39 33.84 -17.19
N ALA A 157 -19.12 34.94 -17.41
CA ALA A 157 -18.75 36.25 -16.89
C ALA A 157 -18.87 36.31 -15.35
N LYS A 158 -19.99 35.83 -14.80
CA LYS A 158 -20.27 35.82 -13.36
C LYS A 158 -19.26 34.96 -12.59
N TRP A 159 -18.83 33.83 -13.14
CA TRP A 159 -17.76 33.01 -12.52
C TRP A 159 -16.43 33.74 -12.37
N LYS A 160 -16.07 34.61 -13.33
CA LYS A 160 -14.83 35.40 -13.24
C LYS A 160 -14.93 36.49 -12.18
N THR A 161 -16.12 37.04 -11.95
CA THR A 161 -16.36 38.10 -10.95
C THR A 161 -16.61 37.57 -9.55
N ILE A 162 -16.97 36.29 -9.40
CA ILE A 162 -17.21 35.67 -8.10
C ILE A 162 -15.95 35.62 -7.23
N THR A 163 -16.14 35.88 -5.94
CA THR A 163 -15.09 35.91 -4.92
C THR A 163 -14.58 34.51 -4.59
N ALA A 164 -13.37 34.44 -4.02
CA ALA A 164 -12.78 33.17 -3.60
C ALA A 164 -13.63 32.45 -2.54
N GLU A 165 -14.38 33.20 -1.72
CA GLU A 165 -15.23 32.64 -0.67
C GLU A 165 -16.40 31.83 -1.22
N GLU A 166 -17.06 32.32 -2.26
CA GLU A 166 -18.15 31.58 -2.93
C GLU A 166 -17.63 30.40 -3.76
N LYS A 167 -16.40 30.48 -4.28
CA LYS A 167 -15.74 29.36 -4.99
C LYS A 167 -15.28 28.27 -4.03
N LYS A 168 -14.86 28.63 -2.82
CA LYS A 168 -14.29 27.73 -1.81
C LYS A 168 -15.13 26.48 -1.55
N PRO A 169 -16.46 26.54 -1.30
CA PRO A 169 -17.25 25.34 -1.07
C PRO A 169 -17.34 24.43 -2.30
N TYR A 170 -17.30 24.98 -3.52
CA TYR A 170 -17.30 24.17 -4.75
C TYR A 170 -15.95 23.52 -5.01
N GLU A 171 -14.86 24.22 -4.70
CA GLU A 171 -13.50 23.65 -4.75
C GLU A 171 -13.33 22.55 -3.71
N GLU A 172 -13.76 22.77 -2.47
CA GLU A 172 -13.69 21.77 -1.40
C GLU A 172 -14.52 20.52 -1.75
N LYS A 173 -15.75 20.68 -2.24
CA LYS A 173 -16.57 19.57 -2.74
C LYS A 173 -15.86 18.81 -3.87
N TYR A 174 -15.24 19.53 -4.80
CA TYR A 174 -14.47 18.91 -5.88
C TYR A 174 -13.27 18.12 -5.38
N GLN A 175 -12.50 18.66 -4.43
CA GLN A 175 -11.34 17.97 -3.86
C GLN A 175 -11.76 16.69 -3.12
N VAL A 176 -12.81 16.76 -2.29
CA VAL A 176 -13.36 15.59 -1.60
C VAL A 176 -13.82 14.52 -2.58
N GLU A 177 -14.58 14.90 -3.61
CA GLU A 177 -15.06 13.95 -4.63
C GLU A 177 -13.92 13.38 -5.47
N LYS A 178 -12.88 14.18 -5.74
CA LYS A 178 -11.67 13.75 -6.44
C LYS A 178 -10.84 12.76 -5.63
N GLU A 179 -10.69 12.98 -4.33
CA GLU A 179 -10.02 12.04 -3.44
C GLU A 179 -10.80 10.72 -3.34
N ALA A 180 -12.13 10.80 -3.20
CA ALA A 180 -13.00 9.63 -3.21
C ALA A 180 -12.89 8.85 -4.53
N TYR A 181 -12.91 9.56 -5.66
CA TYR A 181 -12.70 8.99 -6.99
C TYR A 181 -11.38 8.25 -7.11
N LEU A 182 -10.28 8.84 -6.64
CA LEU A 182 -8.95 8.23 -6.69
C LEU A 182 -8.88 6.97 -5.81
N LYS A 183 -9.47 7.00 -4.61
CA LYS A 183 -9.57 5.83 -3.73
C LYS A 183 -10.40 4.71 -4.36
N LEU A 184 -11.50 5.04 -5.02
CA LEU A 184 -12.33 4.05 -5.68
C LEU A 184 -11.63 3.46 -6.92
N MET A 185 -10.97 4.30 -7.72
CA MET A 185 -10.23 3.86 -8.91
C MET A 185 -9.07 2.94 -8.55
N THR A 186 -8.34 3.25 -7.48
CA THR A 186 -7.28 2.37 -6.97
C THR A 186 -7.81 1.06 -6.41
N LYS A 187 -9.00 1.04 -5.81
CA LYS A 187 -9.67 -0.20 -5.38
C LYS A 187 -10.13 -1.03 -6.58
N GLU A 188 -10.84 -0.44 -7.53
CA GLU A 188 -11.31 -1.12 -8.76
C GLU A 188 -10.14 -1.66 -9.58
N LYS A 189 -9.03 -0.92 -9.69
CA LYS A 189 -7.83 -1.40 -10.38
C LYS A 189 -7.27 -2.67 -9.73
N ARG A 190 -7.18 -2.71 -8.39
CA ARG A 190 -6.75 -3.89 -7.64
C ARG A 190 -7.71 -5.07 -7.81
N GLU A 191 -9.02 -4.80 -7.78
CA GLU A 191 -10.04 -5.82 -7.98
C GLU A 191 -9.98 -6.39 -9.40
N THR A 192 -9.80 -5.54 -10.41
CA THR A 192 -9.66 -5.95 -11.81
C THR A 192 -8.39 -6.77 -12.04
N GLU A 193 -7.29 -6.38 -11.39
CA GLU A 193 -6.03 -7.13 -11.44
C GLU A 193 -6.16 -8.50 -10.76
N ALA A 194 -6.85 -8.57 -9.61
CA ALA A 194 -7.14 -9.84 -8.95
C ALA A 194 -8.07 -10.75 -9.77
N ILE A 195 -9.05 -10.18 -10.49
CA ILE A 195 -9.92 -10.95 -11.39
C ILE A 195 -9.10 -11.51 -12.55
N LYS A 196 -8.24 -10.71 -13.18
CA LYS A 196 -7.36 -11.17 -14.26
C LYS A 196 -6.43 -12.31 -13.81
N PHE A 197 -5.86 -12.17 -12.61
CA PHE A 197 -5.01 -13.22 -12.04
C PHE A 197 -5.77 -14.54 -11.86
N PHE A 198 -6.99 -14.48 -11.34
CA PHE A 198 -7.82 -15.68 -11.15
C PHE A 198 -8.27 -16.31 -12.48
N ASP A 199 -8.60 -15.48 -13.48
CA ASP A 199 -8.95 -15.96 -14.82
C ASP A 199 -7.75 -16.61 -15.52
N GLU A 200 -6.54 -16.07 -15.35
CA GLU A 200 -5.29 -16.65 -15.87
C GLU A 200 -4.96 -17.99 -15.18
N GLU A 201 -5.14 -18.09 -13.86
CA GLU A 201 -4.96 -19.34 -13.11
C GLU A 201 -5.97 -20.42 -13.57
N SER A 202 -7.23 -20.04 -13.72
CA SER A 202 -8.29 -20.94 -14.22
C SER A 202 -8.01 -21.42 -15.65
N GLN A 203 -7.50 -20.54 -16.54
CA GLN A 203 -7.09 -20.93 -17.88
C GLN A 203 -5.88 -21.87 -17.88
N ALA A 204 -4.90 -21.64 -17.00
CA ALA A 204 -3.73 -22.51 -16.88
C ALA A 204 -4.12 -23.92 -16.40
N GLU A 205 -5.00 -24.02 -15.41
CA GLU A 205 -5.53 -25.30 -14.92
C GLU A 205 -6.33 -26.03 -16.00
N ALA A 206 -7.22 -25.32 -16.72
CA ALA A 206 -7.97 -25.89 -17.82
C ALA A 206 -7.05 -26.41 -18.94
N THR A 207 -5.96 -25.69 -19.23
CA THR A 207 -4.96 -26.10 -20.23
C THR A 207 -4.22 -27.35 -19.78
N LEU A 208 -3.79 -27.43 -18.51
CA LEU A 208 -3.13 -28.60 -17.94
C LEU A 208 -4.03 -29.83 -17.97
N LEU A 209 -5.30 -29.69 -17.60
CA LEU A 209 -6.30 -30.77 -17.70
C LEU A 209 -6.48 -31.27 -19.13
N LEU A 210 -6.48 -30.35 -20.10
CA LEU A 210 -6.57 -30.68 -21.52
C LEU A 210 -5.33 -31.45 -21.98
N CYS A 211 -4.13 -31.01 -21.59
CA CYS A 211 -2.87 -31.71 -21.88
C CYS A 211 -2.83 -33.12 -21.26
N ASP A 212 -3.24 -33.27 -20.00
CA ASP A 212 -3.28 -34.55 -19.29
C ASP A 212 -4.27 -35.53 -19.95
N ASN A 213 -5.47 -35.06 -20.30
CA ASN A 213 -6.44 -35.85 -21.04
C ASN A 213 -5.93 -36.26 -22.43
N MET A 214 -5.25 -35.35 -23.16
CA MET A 214 -4.65 -35.68 -24.45
C MET A 214 -3.55 -36.74 -24.34
N SER A 215 -2.75 -36.71 -23.27
CA SER A 215 -1.73 -37.72 -23.00
C SER A 215 -2.34 -39.09 -22.68
N LYS A 216 -3.40 -39.14 -21.86
CA LYS A 216 -4.15 -40.39 -21.58
C LYS A 216 -4.79 -40.99 -22.83
N ILE A 217 -5.29 -40.14 -23.73
CA ILE A 217 -5.84 -40.59 -25.02
C ILE A 217 -4.75 -41.15 -25.94
N SER A 218 -3.55 -40.57 -25.96
CA SER A 218 -2.45 -41.10 -26.78
C SER A 218 -1.91 -42.44 -26.25
N MET A 219 -1.92 -42.65 -24.93
CA MET A 219 -1.50 -43.91 -24.31
C MET A 219 -2.49 -45.06 -24.52
N THR A 220 -3.78 -44.77 -24.69
CA THR A 220 -4.81 -45.80 -24.91
C THR A 220 -5.02 -46.17 -26.38
N ARG A 221 -4.49 -45.39 -27.32
CA ARG A 221 -4.62 -45.62 -28.78
C ARG A 221 -3.51 -46.45 -29.41
N ASN A 222 -2.54 -46.93 -28.62
CA ASN A 222 -1.48 -47.82 -29.08
C ASN A 222 -1.61 -49.20 -28.41
N PRO A 223 -2.60 -50.03 -28.79
CA PRO A 223 -2.54 -51.45 -28.50
C PRO A 223 -1.60 -52.12 -29.51
N ASP A 224 -0.67 -52.93 -28.99
CA ASP A 224 0.17 -53.88 -29.76
C ASP A 224 -0.65 -54.73 -30.75
#